data_AF-L0K5Q7-F1
#
_entry.id   AF-L0K5Q7-F1
#
_cell.length_a   1.000
_cell.length_b   1.000
_cell.length_c   1.000
_cell.angle_alpha   90.00
_cell.angle_beta   90.00
_cell.angle_gamma   90.00
#
_symmetry.space_group_name_H-M   'P 1'
#
loop_
_entity.id
_entity.type
_entity.pdbx_description
1 polymer ?
#
loop_
_entity_poly.entity_id
_entity_poly.type
_entity_poly.pdbx_seq_one_letter_code
_entity_poly.pdbx_strand_id
1 'polypeptide(L)'
;MHEIKFAVLGTGGIGRRTLEYATAKDGLTPVAACDRHGVAVDHGGLDVNELLAATEGNIASDGGVTAVKQSGETSGVAASSQAEPTETPIADIIAESDGIDAVLIALPNLEHDFIPRVADRFAEAEYDGVLVDVLKRSRVIDMLDDRIDSFNDAGITFVCGAGATPGLLTGAAALAAQSFVDIESVEIWWGVGLKSGYEDNRGTVREDIAHLDGYDTETARSMSDAEIEQVIDEHDGRLEFTDMEHADDVLLERAGICDAEDVTVGGILDARSDEKPTTTTVRVTGTTFDGERGTNTFQLDDNTSMEANVNGPALGYLQAGVRRNRNGEYGVFGPAELMPGF
;
A
#
# COMPACT_ATOMS: atom_id res chain seq x y z
N MET A 1 -11.34 0.02 -23.45
CA MET A 1 -10.09 0.00 -22.67
C MET A 1 -9.45 -1.34 -22.93
N HIS A 2 -8.13 -1.39 -23.18
CA HIS A 2 -7.43 -2.67 -23.21
C HIS A 2 -7.43 -3.23 -21.80
N GLU A 3 -7.74 -4.52 -21.67
CA GLU A 3 -7.56 -5.29 -20.45
C GLU A 3 -6.14 -5.08 -19.91
N ILE A 4 -6.02 -4.92 -18.59
CA ILE A 4 -4.75 -4.79 -17.88
C ILE A 4 -4.56 -6.08 -17.09
N LYS A 5 -3.50 -6.81 -17.43
CA LYS A 5 -3.08 -8.00 -16.70
C LYS A 5 -2.10 -7.58 -15.62
N PHE A 6 -2.38 -7.92 -14.38
CA PHE A 6 -1.50 -7.51 -13.29
C PHE A 6 -1.15 -8.65 -12.34
N ALA A 7 -0.02 -8.49 -11.66
CA ALA A 7 0.44 -9.38 -10.61
C ALA A 7 0.35 -8.73 -9.23
N VAL A 8 0.20 -9.53 -8.18
CA VAL A 8 0.24 -9.08 -6.78
C VAL A 8 1.39 -9.77 -6.05
N LEU A 9 2.36 -9.00 -5.58
CA LEU A 9 3.41 -9.51 -4.69
C LEU A 9 2.97 -9.34 -3.24
N GLY A 10 2.80 -10.46 -2.54
CA GLY A 10 2.35 -10.52 -1.15
C GLY A 10 0.84 -10.71 -1.05
N THR A 11 0.41 -11.87 -0.53
CA THR A 11 -1.00 -12.19 -0.28
C THR A 11 -1.36 -12.11 1.21
N GLY A 12 -0.86 -11.08 1.90
CA GLY A 12 -1.35 -10.69 3.23
C GLY A 12 -2.69 -9.95 3.15
N GLY A 13 -3.08 -9.25 4.23
CA GLY A 13 -4.35 -8.50 4.28
C GLY A 13 -4.57 -7.57 3.10
N ILE A 14 -3.58 -6.72 2.75
CA ILE A 14 -3.68 -5.81 1.60
C ILE A 14 -3.80 -6.58 0.28
N GLY A 15 -2.85 -7.47 -0.04
CA GLY A 15 -2.85 -8.15 -1.34
C GLY A 15 -4.04 -9.06 -1.58
N ARG A 16 -4.57 -9.75 -0.55
CA ARG A 16 -5.82 -10.52 -0.66
C ARG A 16 -6.99 -9.60 -1.01
N ARG A 17 -7.09 -8.44 -0.36
CA ARG A 17 -8.14 -7.46 -0.64
C ARG A 17 -7.94 -6.76 -1.98
N THR A 18 -6.71 -6.59 -2.46
CA THR A 18 -6.44 -6.16 -3.84
C THR A 18 -7.06 -7.15 -4.83
N LEU A 19 -6.79 -8.45 -4.67
CA LEU A 19 -7.31 -9.50 -5.54
C LEU A 19 -8.84 -9.55 -5.49
N GLU A 20 -9.43 -9.53 -4.30
CA GLU A 20 -10.88 -9.51 -4.11
C GLU A 20 -11.53 -8.28 -4.78
N TYR A 21 -10.99 -7.08 -4.52
CA TYR A 21 -11.54 -5.84 -5.06
C TYR A 21 -11.42 -5.75 -6.59
N ALA A 22 -10.35 -6.33 -7.17
CA ALA A 22 -10.18 -6.40 -8.61
C ALA A 22 -11.29 -7.20 -9.31
N THR A 23 -11.90 -8.19 -8.65
CA THR A 23 -13.04 -8.95 -9.23
C THR A 23 -14.28 -8.10 -9.48
N ALA A 24 -14.39 -6.95 -8.81
CA ALA A 24 -15.47 -5.99 -8.98
C ALA A 24 -15.15 -4.87 -10.00
N LYS A 25 -13.98 -4.91 -10.66
CA LYS A 25 -13.51 -3.89 -11.59
C LYS A 25 -13.42 -4.43 -13.02
N ASP A 26 -14.02 -3.70 -13.96
CA ASP A 26 -13.89 -4.03 -15.38
C ASP A 26 -12.49 -3.67 -15.89
N GLY A 27 -11.92 -4.55 -16.71
CA GLY A 27 -10.65 -4.31 -17.41
C GLY A 27 -9.39 -4.50 -16.56
N LEU A 28 -9.51 -5.05 -15.35
CA LEU A 28 -8.40 -5.51 -14.53
C LEU A 28 -8.48 -7.03 -14.37
N THR A 29 -7.42 -7.74 -14.74
CA THR A 29 -7.35 -9.19 -14.65
C THR A 29 -6.10 -9.59 -13.85
N PRO A 30 -6.26 -10.09 -12.61
CA PRO A 30 -5.12 -10.61 -11.87
C PRO A 30 -4.67 -11.92 -12.54
N VAL A 31 -3.44 -11.95 -13.03
CA VAL A 31 -2.86 -13.11 -13.73
C VAL A 31 -1.77 -13.81 -12.95
N ALA A 32 -1.23 -13.16 -11.91
CA ALA A 32 -0.25 -13.77 -11.05
C ALA A 32 -0.33 -13.25 -9.61
N ALA A 33 0.01 -14.09 -8.64
CA ALA A 33 0.12 -13.71 -7.25
C ALA A 33 1.17 -14.57 -6.56
N CYS A 34 1.92 -13.99 -5.61
CA CYS A 34 2.89 -14.76 -4.85
C CYS A 34 2.96 -14.34 -3.38
N ASP A 35 3.44 -15.25 -2.55
CA ASP A 35 3.95 -14.95 -1.21
C ASP A 35 5.26 -15.70 -0.97
N ARG A 36 5.76 -15.72 0.26
CA ARG A 36 7.03 -16.38 0.60
C ARG A 36 7.03 -17.91 0.42
N HIS A 37 5.88 -18.53 0.13
CA HIS A 37 5.72 -19.97 0.06
C HIS A 37 5.44 -20.48 -1.35
N GLY A 38 4.85 -19.65 -2.21
CA GLY A 38 4.44 -20.08 -3.54
C GLY A 38 4.13 -18.96 -4.52
N VAL A 39 3.92 -19.37 -5.76
CA VAL A 39 3.50 -18.51 -6.87
C VAL A 39 2.32 -19.16 -7.60
N ALA A 40 1.29 -18.38 -7.90
CA ALA A 40 0.18 -18.76 -8.75
C ALA A 40 0.23 -17.92 -10.03
N VAL A 41 0.12 -18.56 -11.19
CA VAL A 41 0.15 -17.89 -12.51
C VAL A 41 -0.92 -18.50 -13.40
N ASP A 42 -1.82 -17.66 -13.90
CA ASP A 42 -2.74 -17.98 -14.98
C ASP A 42 -2.90 -16.74 -15.89
N HIS A 43 -2.30 -16.81 -17.08
CA HIS A 43 -2.37 -15.74 -18.08
C HIS A 43 -3.79 -15.50 -18.63
N GLY A 44 -4.73 -16.42 -18.38
CA GLY A 44 -6.16 -16.28 -18.63
C GLY A 44 -6.95 -15.62 -17.49
N GLY A 45 -6.30 -15.40 -16.34
CA GLY A 45 -6.88 -14.85 -15.12
C GLY A 45 -6.97 -15.89 -14.00
N LEU A 46 -6.49 -15.54 -12.81
CA LEU A 46 -6.53 -16.40 -11.63
C LEU A 46 -7.97 -16.65 -11.18
N ASP A 47 -8.24 -17.85 -10.65
CA ASP A 47 -9.44 -18.09 -9.83
C ASP A 47 -9.22 -17.44 -8.46
N VAL A 48 -9.60 -16.17 -8.36
CA VAL A 48 -9.41 -15.37 -7.14
C VAL A 48 -10.16 -15.99 -5.95
N ASN A 49 -11.36 -16.54 -6.15
CA ASN A 49 -12.14 -17.11 -5.04
C ASN A 49 -11.44 -18.34 -4.46
N GLU A 50 -10.90 -19.21 -5.34
CA GLU A 50 -10.11 -20.36 -4.91
C GLU A 50 -8.83 -19.94 -4.19
N LEU A 51 -8.10 -18.96 -4.72
CA LEU A 51 -6.87 -18.46 -4.11
C LEU A 51 -7.13 -17.85 -2.72
N LEU A 52 -8.21 -17.09 -2.58
CA LEU A 52 -8.59 -16.48 -1.30
C LEU A 52 -8.99 -17.52 -0.27
N ALA A 53 -9.73 -18.57 -0.67
CA ALA A 53 -10.11 -19.68 0.20
C ALA A 53 -8.88 -20.50 0.64
N ALA A 54 -7.93 -20.76 -0.28
CA ALA A 54 -6.70 -21.47 0.02
C ALA A 54 -5.79 -20.69 0.98
N THR A 55 -5.73 -19.37 0.83
CA THR A 55 -4.90 -18.51 1.66
C THR A 55 -5.53 -18.20 3.03
N GLU A 56 -6.84 -18.37 3.20
CA GLU A 56 -7.58 -18.14 4.45
C GLU A 56 -7.13 -19.06 5.59
N GLY A 57 -6.73 -20.30 5.31
CA GLY A 57 -6.27 -21.28 6.30
C GLY A 57 -4.93 -20.97 6.97
N ASN A 58 -4.22 -19.93 6.51
CA ASN A 58 -3.00 -19.43 7.15
C ASN A 58 -3.27 -18.43 8.27
N ILE A 59 -4.54 -18.07 8.47
CA ILE A 59 -5.02 -17.28 9.61
C ILE A 59 -5.15 -18.24 10.80
N ALA A 60 -4.63 -17.86 11.97
CA ALA A 60 -4.93 -18.57 13.20
C ALA A 60 -6.42 -18.40 13.50
N SER A 61 -7.26 -19.37 13.10
CA SER A 61 -8.70 -19.33 13.36
C SER A 61 -8.97 -19.25 14.86
N ASP A 62 -9.85 -18.35 15.25
CA ASP A 62 -10.45 -18.29 16.58
C ASP A 62 -11.03 -19.65 17.00
N GLY A 63 -10.88 -19.97 18.28
CA GLY A 63 -11.14 -21.29 18.84
C GLY A 63 -12.51 -21.88 18.48
N GLY A 64 -12.52 -22.94 17.67
CA GLY A 64 -13.72 -23.74 17.41
C GLY A 64 -13.58 -24.70 16.22
N VAL A 65 -13.09 -25.91 16.49
CA VAL A 65 -13.09 -27.10 15.61
C VAL A 65 -12.13 -27.04 14.40
N THR A 66 -10.88 -27.45 14.67
CA THR A 66 -9.89 -28.00 13.71
C THR A 66 -9.66 -27.20 12.42
N ALA A 67 -9.13 -25.98 12.51
CA ALA A 67 -8.22 -25.49 11.48
C ALA A 67 -6.79 -25.79 11.94
N VAL A 68 -6.15 -26.74 11.28
CA VAL A 68 -4.75 -27.05 11.51
C VAL A 68 -3.95 -25.88 10.95
N LYS A 69 -3.17 -25.18 11.78
CA LYS A 69 -2.05 -24.35 11.30
C LYS A 69 -1.23 -25.22 10.36
N GLN A 70 -1.37 -25.05 9.05
CA GLN A 70 -0.46 -25.70 8.10
C GLN A 70 0.85 -24.90 8.15
N SER A 71 1.68 -25.17 9.15
CA SER A 71 3.11 -24.89 9.04
C SER A 71 3.71 -26.02 8.21
N GLY A 72 3.86 -25.81 6.91
CA GLY A 72 4.39 -26.78 5.95
C GLY A 72 4.49 -26.18 4.56
N GLU A 73 5.09 -26.91 3.61
CA GLU A 73 5.28 -26.50 2.19
C GLU A 73 3.98 -26.17 1.44
N THR A 74 2.81 -26.41 2.05
CA THR A 74 1.46 -26.15 1.52
C THR A 74 0.75 -25.01 2.26
N SER A 75 1.49 -23.99 2.70
CA SER A 75 0.95 -22.78 3.33
C SER A 75 0.98 -21.59 2.38
N GLY A 76 0.18 -20.57 2.63
CA GLY A 76 0.13 -19.37 1.80
C GLY A 76 -0.47 -19.64 0.41
N VAL A 77 0.06 -18.97 -0.61
CA VAL A 77 -0.29 -19.18 -2.02
C VAL A 77 -0.12 -20.64 -2.42
N ALA A 78 0.90 -21.34 -1.92
CA ALA A 78 1.15 -22.76 -2.23
C ALA A 78 0.06 -23.72 -1.75
N ALA A 79 -0.92 -23.26 -0.95
CA ALA A 79 -2.11 -24.05 -0.60
C ALA A 79 -3.14 -24.12 -1.74
N SER A 80 -3.06 -23.21 -2.72
CA SER A 80 -3.96 -23.12 -3.86
C SER A 80 -3.62 -24.17 -4.91
N SER A 81 -4.65 -24.72 -5.55
CA SER A 81 -4.52 -25.73 -6.61
C SER A 81 -3.97 -25.19 -7.94
N GLN A 82 -3.94 -23.87 -8.11
CA GLN A 82 -3.34 -23.15 -9.25
C GLN A 82 -1.94 -22.62 -8.92
N ALA A 83 -1.39 -22.96 -7.76
CA ALA A 83 -0.08 -22.50 -7.31
C ALA A 83 0.97 -23.61 -7.29
N GLU A 84 2.23 -23.19 -7.43
CA GLU A 84 3.41 -24.03 -7.25
C GLU A 84 4.23 -23.50 -6.05
N PRO A 85 4.69 -24.39 -5.15
CA PRO A 85 5.58 -24.00 -4.06
C PRO A 85 6.96 -23.61 -4.60
N THR A 86 7.53 -22.54 -4.04
CA THR A 86 8.83 -22.02 -4.49
C THR A 86 9.54 -21.25 -3.38
N GLU A 87 10.88 -21.29 -3.40
CA GLU A 87 11.74 -20.47 -2.54
C GLU A 87 12.10 -19.12 -3.19
N THR A 88 11.77 -18.93 -4.48
CA THR A 88 12.11 -17.74 -5.26
C THR A 88 10.89 -17.06 -5.90
N PRO A 89 9.78 -16.85 -5.16
CA PRO A 89 8.48 -16.42 -5.72
C PRO A 89 8.55 -15.14 -6.56
N ILE A 90 9.30 -14.13 -6.12
CA ILE A 90 9.46 -12.87 -6.87
C ILE A 90 10.23 -13.10 -8.18
N ALA A 91 11.22 -14.00 -8.20
CA ALA A 91 11.95 -14.32 -9.42
C ALA A 91 11.05 -15.03 -10.42
N ASP A 92 10.15 -15.89 -9.92
CA ASP A 92 9.20 -16.62 -10.75
C ASP A 92 8.15 -15.68 -11.36
N ILE A 93 7.69 -14.65 -10.62
CA ILE A 93 6.85 -13.59 -11.20
C ILE A 93 7.60 -12.80 -12.28
N ILE A 94 8.87 -12.43 -12.02
CA ILE A 94 9.70 -11.73 -13.00
C ILE A 94 9.89 -12.58 -14.27
N ALA A 95 10.02 -13.90 -14.15
CA ALA A 95 10.15 -14.79 -15.31
C ALA A 95 8.89 -14.83 -16.21
N GLU A 96 7.73 -14.42 -15.70
CA GLU A 96 6.45 -14.36 -16.41
C GLU A 96 6.10 -12.93 -16.88
N SER A 97 7.03 -11.97 -16.76
CA SER A 97 6.77 -10.55 -16.92
C SER A 97 6.26 -10.12 -18.30
N ASP A 98 6.58 -10.88 -19.36
CA ASP A 98 6.08 -10.65 -20.73
C ASP A 98 4.54 -10.63 -20.82
N GLY A 99 3.85 -11.30 -19.87
CA GLY A 99 2.39 -11.36 -19.80
C GLY A 99 1.75 -10.37 -18.81
N ILE A 100 2.53 -9.50 -18.17
CA ILE A 100 2.11 -8.71 -17.00
C ILE A 100 2.31 -7.21 -17.29
N ASP A 101 1.20 -6.47 -17.48
CA ASP A 101 1.25 -5.01 -17.70
C ASP A 101 1.65 -4.24 -16.43
N ALA A 102 1.35 -4.78 -15.25
CA ALA A 102 1.61 -4.12 -13.98
C ALA A 102 1.83 -5.08 -12.80
N VAL A 103 2.58 -4.66 -11.81
CA VAL A 103 2.82 -5.40 -10.57
C VAL A 103 2.49 -4.51 -9.37
N LEU A 104 1.53 -4.95 -8.55
CA LEU A 104 1.21 -4.31 -7.27
C LEU A 104 2.00 -4.99 -6.16
N ILE A 105 2.81 -4.21 -5.45
CA ILE A 105 3.69 -4.67 -4.39
C ILE A 105 3.00 -4.45 -3.03
N ALA A 106 2.29 -5.47 -2.55
CA ALA A 106 1.62 -5.51 -1.26
C ALA A 106 2.48 -6.19 -0.18
N LEU A 107 3.80 -5.97 -0.25
CA LEU A 107 4.77 -6.54 0.69
C LEU A 107 5.04 -5.53 1.83
N PRO A 108 5.17 -5.99 3.09
CA PRO A 108 5.55 -5.11 4.18
C PRO A 108 7.00 -4.65 4.02
N ASN A 109 7.29 -3.36 4.21
CA ASN A 109 8.63 -2.79 4.04
C ASN A 109 9.39 -2.72 5.38
N LEU A 110 9.53 -3.86 6.05
CA LEU A 110 10.24 -3.97 7.35
C LEU A 110 11.75 -3.74 7.25
N GLU A 111 12.30 -3.82 6.04
CA GLU A 111 13.64 -3.36 5.69
C GLU A 111 13.48 -2.20 4.73
N HIS A 112 13.98 -1.01 5.07
CA HIS A 112 13.66 0.22 4.33
C HIS A 112 13.98 0.17 2.83
N ASP A 113 14.90 -0.70 2.40
CA ASP A 113 15.33 -0.87 1.02
C ASP A 113 14.72 -2.12 0.33
N PHE A 114 13.81 -2.85 0.96
CA PHE A 114 13.26 -4.08 0.37
C PHE A 114 12.46 -3.80 -0.91
N ILE A 115 11.53 -2.84 -0.90
CA ILE A 115 10.78 -2.46 -2.10
C ILE A 115 11.69 -1.91 -3.22
N PRO A 116 12.62 -0.96 -2.96
CA PRO A 116 13.60 -0.54 -3.95
C PRO A 116 14.40 -1.70 -4.55
N ARG A 117 14.86 -2.67 -3.74
CA ARG A 117 15.57 -3.87 -4.24
C ARG A 117 14.69 -4.79 -5.08
N VAL A 118 13.39 -4.88 -4.78
CA VAL A 118 12.45 -5.61 -5.63
C VAL A 118 12.32 -4.91 -6.98
N ALA A 119 12.20 -3.58 -7.00
CA ALA A 119 12.16 -2.79 -8.22
C ALA A 119 13.45 -2.95 -9.06
N ASP A 120 14.62 -2.96 -8.41
CA ASP A 120 15.91 -3.21 -9.08
C ASP A 120 15.90 -4.55 -9.82
N ARG A 121 15.34 -5.61 -9.22
CA ARG A 121 15.26 -6.94 -9.86
C ARG A 121 14.37 -6.95 -11.09
N PHE A 122 13.30 -6.15 -11.13
CA PHE A 122 12.48 -5.99 -12.34
C PHE A 122 13.25 -5.21 -13.41
N ALA A 123 13.94 -4.13 -13.04
CA ALA A 123 14.76 -3.36 -13.97
C ALA A 123 15.91 -4.19 -14.57
N GLU A 124 16.61 -4.98 -13.74
CA GLU A 124 17.68 -5.89 -14.16
C GLU A 124 17.18 -7.00 -15.10
N ALA A 125 15.90 -7.35 -15.02
CA ALA A 125 15.23 -8.30 -15.90
C ALA A 125 14.63 -7.65 -17.16
N GLU A 126 14.91 -6.36 -17.41
CA GLU A 126 14.40 -5.60 -18.55
C GLU A 126 12.87 -5.58 -18.62
N TYR A 127 12.21 -5.55 -17.45
CA TYR A 127 10.75 -5.43 -17.37
C TYR A 127 10.28 -4.06 -17.90
N ASP A 128 9.48 -4.06 -18.96
CA ASP A 128 8.74 -2.89 -19.45
C ASP A 128 7.30 -2.96 -18.97
N GLY A 129 6.93 -2.06 -18.04
CA GLY A 129 5.61 -2.05 -17.44
C GLY A 129 5.53 -1.18 -16.20
N VAL A 130 4.60 -1.51 -15.31
CA VAL A 130 4.28 -0.67 -14.14
C VAL A 130 4.56 -1.39 -12.85
N LEU A 131 5.22 -0.71 -11.92
CA LEU A 131 5.33 -1.15 -10.53
C LEU A 131 4.53 -0.18 -9.66
N VAL A 132 3.71 -0.68 -8.74
CA VAL A 132 2.92 0.15 -7.82
C VAL A 132 3.10 -0.35 -6.40
N ASP A 133 3.42 0.54 -5.47
CA ASP A 133 3.44 0.21 -4.05
C ASP A 133 2.40 1.02 -3.25
N VAL A 134 2.21 0.64 -2.00
CA VAL A 134 1.37 1.34 -1.01
C VAL A 134 2.19 1.74 0.22
N LEU A 135 3.45 2.13 -0.01
CA LEU A 135 4.40 2.49 1.04
C LEU A 135 3.97 3.71 1.86
N LYS A 136 4.32 3.72 3.14
CA LYS A 136 4.05 4.83 4.06
C LYS A 136 5.22 5.81 4.24
N ARG A 137 6.48 5.36 4.21
CA ARG A 137 7.62 6.11 4.76
C ARG A 137 8.37 6.97 3.74
N SER A 138 8.68 8.21 4.12
CA SER A 138 9.32 9.24 3.28
C SER A 138 10.67 8.79 2.74
N ARG A 139 11.52 8.19 3.58
CA ARG A 139 12.89 7.78 3.20
C ARG A 139 12.95 6.82 2.01
N VAL A 140 11.88 6.06 1.76
CA VAL A 140 11.85 5.10 0.65
C VAL A 140 11.66 5.81 -0.70
N ILE A 141 11.00 6.98 -0.70
CA ILE A 141 10.80 7.78 -1.92
C ILE A 141 12.14 8.27 -2.45
N ASP A 142 13.02 8.79 -1.59
CA ASP A 142 14.37 9.21 -1.99
C ASP A 142 15.17 8.07 -2.64
N MET A 143 15.04 6.85 -2.09
CA MET A 143 15.70 5.67 -2.66
C MET A 143 15.13 5.31 -4.04
N LEU A 144 13.84 5.52 -4.28
CA LEU A 144 13.24 5.30 -5.60
C LEU A 144 13.68 6.39 -6.58
N ASP A 145 13.82 7.64 -6.13
CA ASP A 145 14.28 8.75 -6.97
C ASP A 145 15.71 8.55 -7.47
N ASP A 146 16.59 7.96 -6.67
CA ASP A 146 17.94 7.53 -7.09
C ASP A 146 17.93 6.52 -8.26
N ARG A 147 16.78 5.87 -8.54
CA ARG A 147 16.60 4.83 -9.58
C ARG A 147 15.90 5.34 -10.84
N ILE A 148 15.54 6.62 -10.92
CA ILE A 148 14.80 7.19 -12.05
C ILE A 148 15.46 6.87 -13.39
N ASP A 149 16.78 7.01 -13.51
CA ASP A 149 17.49 6.73 -14.77
C ASP A 149 17.39 5.24 -15.15
N SER A 150 17.57 4.33 -14.19
CA SER A 150 17.42 2.88 -14.40
C SER A 150 16.01 2.52 -14.84
N PHE A 151 14.99 3.10 -14.21
CA PHE A 151 13.60 2.88 -14.59
C PHE A 151 13.27 3.44 -15.97
N ASN A 152 13.80 4.61 -16.34
CA ASN A 152 13.66 5.14 -17.69
C ASN A 152 14.30 4.21 -18.74
N ASP A 153 15.49 3.68 -18.46
CA ASP A 153 16.20 2.79 -19.38
C ASP A 153 15.49 1.44 -19.55
N ALA A 154 14.88 0.91 -18.47
CA ALA A 154 14.14 -0.36 -18.49
C ALA A 154 12.70 -0.24 -19.04
N GLY A 155 12.15 0.98 -19.15
CA GLY A 155 10.74 1.19 -19.49
C GLY A 155 9.78 1.05 -18.31
N ILE A 156 10.25 1.23 -17.08
CA ILE A 156 9.43 1.11 -15.86
C ILE A 156 8.78 2.45 -15.51
N THR A 157 7.46 2.41 -15.32
CA THR A 157 6.69 3.46 -14.65
C THR A 157 6.42 3.00 -13.22
N PHE A 158 7.12 3.56 -12.24
CA PHE A 158 6.93 3.26 -10.83
C PHE A 158 5.95 4.26 -10.21
N VAL A 159 4.90 3.77 -9.55
CA VAL A 159 3.95 4.59 -8.78
C VAL A 159 4.09 4.30 -7.29
N CYS A 160 4.72 5.23 -6.56
CA CYS A 160 5.01 5.09 -5.14
C CYS A 160 3.89 5.68 -4.27
N GLY A 161 3.64 5.08 -3.12
CA GLY A 161 2.70 5.58 -2.11
C GLY A 161 1.25 5.64 -2.60
N ALA A 162 0.76 4.62 -3.30
CA ALA A 162 -0.54 4.62 -3.97
C ALA A 162 -1.71 4.16 -3.07
N GLY A 163 -1.59 4.24 -1.75
CA GLY A 163 -2.56 3.72 -0.78
C GLY A 163 -3.63 4.75 -0.36
N ALA A 164 -3.90 4.80 0.94
CA ALA A 164 -4.81 5.80 1.53
C ALA A 164 -4.07 7.10 1.83
N THR A 165 -3.03 6.98 2.66
CA THR A 165 -2.03 8.00 2.96
C THR A 165 -0.72 7.22 3.08
N PRO A 166 0.31 7.59 2.32
CA PRO A 166 0.21 8.36 1.09
C PRO A 166 -0.73 7.68 0.09
N GLY A 167 -1.30 8.46 -0.83
CA GLY A 167 -2.21 7.97 -1.86
C GLY A 167 -3.43 8.86 -2.06
N LEU A 168 -4.61 8.36 -1.69
CA LEU A 168 -5.87 9.08 -1.80
C LEU A 168 -5.84 10.47 -1.15
N LEU A 169 -5.34 10.57 0.08
CA LEU A 169 -5.31 11.83 0.82
C LEU A 169 -4.25 12.79 0.29
N THR A 170 -3.10 12.28 -0.16
CA THR A 170 -2.07 13.10 -0.82
C THR A 170 -2.59 13.70 -2.12
N GLY A 171 -3.25 12.89 -2.96
CA GLY A 171 -3.89 13.38 -4.19
C GLY A 171 -5.03 14.37 -3.91
N ALA A 172 -5.82 14.14 -2.86
CA ALA A 172 -6.84 15.10 -2.42
C ALA A 172 -6.23 16.43 -1.93
N ALA A 173 -5.10 16.38 -1.21
CA ALA A 173 -4.37 17.57 -0.79
C ALA A 173 -3.85 18.36 -1.99
N ALA A 174 -3.26 17.68 -2.99
CA ALA A 174 -2.78 18.30 -4.22
C ALA A 174 -3.90 19.02 -4.99
N LEU A 175 -5.11 18.45 -5.02
CA LEU A 175 -6.28 19.11 -5.60
C LEU A 175 -6.75 20.29 -4.76
N ALA A 176 -6.81 20.14 -3.44
CA ALA A 176 -7.26 21.19 -2.53
C ALA A 176 -6.32 22.41 -2.50
N ALA A 177 -5.02 22.19 -2.74
CA ALA A 177 -4.00 23.22 -2.78
C ALA A 177 -4.18 24.24 -3.91
N GLN A 178 -4.83 23.86 -5.02
CA GLN A 178 -4.99 24.70 -6.22
C GLN A 178 -5.78 26.01 -5.99
N SER A 179 -6.43 26.17 -4.84
CA SER A 179 -7.16 27.39 -4.46
C SER A 179 -6.28 28.46 -3.80
N PHE A 180 -5.04 28.11 -3.44
CA PHE A 180 -4.14 28.95 -2.65
C PHE A 180 -2.93 29.37 -3.49
N VAL A 181 -2.42 30.57 -3.22
CA VAL A 181 -1.16 31.05 -3.80
C VAL A 181 0.05 30.67 -2.93
N ASP A 182 -0.21 30.31 -1.68
CA ASP A 182 0.78 29.91 -0.68
C ASP A 182 0.11 28.93 0.29
N ILE A 183 0.75 27.79 0.55
CA ILE A 183 0.26 26.76 1.47
C ILE A 183 0.94 26.98 2.82
N GLU A 184 0.14 26.99 3.89
CA GLU A 184 0.63 27.14 5.27
C GLU A 184 0.75 25.80 5.99
N SER A 185 -0.16 24.86 5.72
CA SER A 185 -0.13 23.53 6.33
C SER A 185 -0.96 22.51 5.58
N VAL A 186 -0.52 21.26 5.63
CA VAL A 186 -1.30 20.07 5.29
C VAL A 186 -1.36 19.16 6.51
N GLU A 187 -2.57 18.98 7.06
CA GLU A 187 -2.81 18.16 8.24
C GLU A 187 -3.59 16.91 7.82
N ILE A 188 -2.97 15.73 7.94
CA ILE A 188 -3.62 14.43 7.73
C ILE A 188 -3.90 13.80 9.09
N TRP A 189 -5.17 13.45 9.32
CA TRP A 189 -5.60 12.76 10.54
C TRP A 189 -6.40 11.51 10.17
N TRP A 190 -5.85 10.33 10.39
CA TRP A 190 -6.47 9.06 10.01
C TRP A 190 -7.12 8.33 11.20
N GLY A 191 -8.07 7.45 10.88
CA GLY A 191 -8.75 6.61 11.86
C GLY A 191 -8.94 5.20 11.31
N VAL A 192 -8.48 4.20 12.05
CA VAL A 192 -8.57 2.79 11.66
C VAL A 192 -9.14 1.98 12.81
N GLY A 193 -10.21 1.22 12.57
CA GLY A 193 -10.66 0.13 13.43
C GLY A 193 -10.26 -1.21 12.79
N LEU A 194 -9.63 -2.12 13.55
CA LEU A 194 -9.07 -3.37 13.04
C LEU A 194 -9.56 -4.64 13.74
N LYS A 195 -10.56 -4.64 14.62
CA LYS A 195 -10.90 -5.85 15.40
C LYS A 195 -11.00 -7.14 14.58
N SER A 196 -11.79 -7.14 13.53
CA SER A 196 -12.04 -8.30 12.66
C SER A 196 -10.89 -8.59 11.71
N GLY A 197 -10.08 -7.58 11.38
CA GLY A 197 -8.92 -7.68 10.50
C GLY A 197 -7.58 -7.79 11.22
N TYR A 198 -7.56 -7.85 12.55
CA TYR A 198 -6.33 -7.67 13.33
C TYR A 198 -5.30 -8.75 12.98
N GLU A 199 -5.72 -10.01 12.92
CA GLU A 199 -4.83 -11.12 12.55
C GLU A 199 -4.22 -10.95 11.16
N ASP A 200 -5.01 -10.51 10.17
CA ASP A 200 -4.57 -10.25 8.80
C ASP A 200 -3.63 -9.03 8.68
N ASN A 201 -3.71 -8.12 9.65
CA ASN A 201 -3.01 -6.84 9.66
C ASN A 201 -1.96 -6.72 10.77
N ARG A 202 -1.57 -7.81 11.42
CA ARG A 202 -0.52 -7.81 12.46
C ARG A 202 0.80 -7.20 11.99
N GLY A 203 1.15 -7.39 10.72
CA GLY A 203 2.32 -6.74 10.11
C GLY A 203 2.19 -5.22 10.12
N THR A 204 1.03 -4.71 9.74
CA THR A 204 0.70 -3.28 9.74
C THR A 204 0.69 -2.71 11.16
N VAL A 205 0.07 -3.40 12.12
CA VAL A 205 0.05 -2.94 13.53
C VAL A 205 1.46 -2.88 14.11
N ARG A 206 2.31 -3.88 13.81
CA ARG A 206 3.72 -3.88 14.20
C ARG A 206 4.47 -2.69 13.58
N GLU A 207 4.19 -2.36 12.32
CA GLU A 207 4.78 -1.18 11.65
C GLU A 207 4.32 0.12 12.33
N ASP A 208 3.04 0.25 12.65
CA ASP A 208 2.48 1.44 13.30
C ASP A 208 3.07 1.62 14.72
N ILE A 209 3.26 0.55 15.50
CA ILE A 209 3.91 0.61 16.84
C ILE A 209 5.30 1.25 16.77
N ALA A 210 6.03 1.13 15.66
CA ALA A 210 7.34 1.76 15.52
C ALA A 210 7.29 3.30 15.54
N HIS A 211 6.11 3.90 15.45
CA HIS A 211 5.86 5.34 15.55
C HIS A 211 5.39 5.79 16.95
N LEU A 212 5.24 4.88 17.91
CA LEU A 212 4.93 5.25 19.30
C LEU A 212 6.18 5.77 20.02
N ASP A 213 5.97 6.67 20.98
CA ASP A 213 7.02 7.15 21.86
C ASP A 213 7.75 6.00 22.55
N GLY A 214 9.07 5.94 22.35
CA GLY A 214 9.93 4.90 22.94
C GLY A 214 10.08 3.63 22.09
N TYR A 215 9.49 3.58 20.91
CA TYR A 215 9.66 2.51 19.93
C TYR A 215 10.37 3.03 18.68
N ASP A 216 10.98 2.10 17.95
CA ASP A 216 11.53 2.33 16.62
C ASP A 216 11.35 1.05 15.77
N THR A 217 11.82 1.10 14.52
CA THR A 217 11.62 -0.01 13.57
C THR A 217 12.35 -1.28 14.01
N GLU A 218 13.53 -1.15 14.64
CA GLU A 218 14.31 -2.29 15.12
C GLU A 218 13.61 -2.96 16.31
N THR A 219 13.16 -2.14 17.26
CA THR A 219 12.42 -2.57 18.44
C THR A 219 11.13 -3.28 18.04
N ALA A 220 10.29 -2.63 17.23
CA ALA A 220 9.02 -3.20 16.78
C ALA A 220 9.19 -4.51 16.00
N ARG A 221 10.23 -4.62 15.17
CA ARG A 221 10.56 -5.86 14.43
C ARG A 221 10.93 -7.01 15.36
N SER A 222 11.60 -6.72 16.47
CA SER A 222 12.03 -7.74 17.44
C SER A 222 10.92 -8.23 18.38
N MET A 223 9.79 -7.52 18.44
CA MET A 223 8.67 -7.85 19.33
C MET A 223 7.95 -9.13 18.91
N SER A 224 7.80 -10.01 19.89
CA SER A 224 6.89 -11.14 19.85
C SER A 224 5.42 -10.70 19.84
N ASP A 225 4.53 -11.58 19.40
CA ASP A 225 3.09 -11.30 19.40
C ASP A 225 2.56 -10.98 20.81
N ALA A 226 3.13 -11.59 21.86
CA ALA A 226 2.75 -11.32 23.25
C ALA A 226 3.18 -9.91 23.70
N GLU A 227 4.33 -9.42 23.25
CA GLU A 227 4.79 -8.06 23.52
C GLU A 227 3.92 -7.04 22.77
N ILE A 228 3.50 -7.35 21.54
CA ILE A 228 2.56 -6.50 20.79
C ILE A 228 1.22 -6.39 21.52
N GLU A 229 0.64 -7.52 21.96
CA GLU A 229 -0.61 -7.49 22.75
C GLU A 229 -0.45 -6.68 24.03
N GLN A 230 0.71 -6.77 24.70
CA GLN A 230 0.96 -5.98 25.90
C GLN A 230 0.92 -4.48 25.61
N VAL A 231 1.55 -4.02 24.53
CA VAL A 231 1.49 -2.60 24.13
C VAL A 231 0.05 -2.19 23.83
N ILE A 232 -0.70 -3.01 23.11
CA ILE A 232 -2.11 -2.74 22.81
C ILE A 232 -2.92 -2.62 24.10
N ASP A 233 -2.73 -3.54 25.07
CA ASP A 233 -3.43 -3.52 26.35
C ASP A 233 -3.04 -2.34 27.24
N GLU A 234 -1.77 -1.92 27.24
CA GLU A 234 -1.28 -0.73 27.95
C GLU A 234 -1.93 0.57 27.44
N HIS A 235 -2.42 0.54 26.21
CA HIS A 235 -3.11 1.64 25.54
C HIS A 235 -4.63 1.42 25.42
N ASP A 236 -5.22 0.52 26.22
CA ASP A 236 -6.66 0.20 26.20
C ASP A 236 -7.19 -0.18 24.80
N GLY A 237 -6.34 -0.77 23.96
CA GLY A 237 -6.66 -1.13 22.58
C GLY A 237 -6.51 0.00 21.55
N ARG A 238 -6.19 1.23 21.97
CA ARG A 238 -6.20 2.44 21.15
C ARG A 238 -4.82 3.10 21.11
N LEU A 239 -4.15 2.97 19.97
CA LEU A 239 -2.87 3.59 19.72
C LEU A 239 -3.10 4.94 19.03
N GLU A 240 -2.63 6.03 19.64
CA GLU A 240 -2.68 7.38 19.08
C GLU A 240 -1.28 7.77 18.62
N PHE A 241 -1.21 8.34 17.41
CA PHE A 241 0.04 8.72 16.76
C PHE A 241 -0.01 10.19 16.39
N THR A 242 1.07 10.89 16.68
CA THR A 242 1.26 12.30 16.33
C THR A 242 2.58 12.46 15.61
N ASP A 243 2.59 13.23 14.52
CA ASP A 243 3.80 13.60 13.79
C ASP A 243 4.61 12.38 13.30
N MET A 244 3.92 11.48 12.60
CA MET A 244 4.52 10.27 12.04
C MET A 244 5.40 10.60 10.83
N GLU A 245 6.55 9.94 10.70
CA GLU A 245 7.28 9.88 9.43
C GLU A 245 6.36 9.30 8.35
N HIS A 246 6.09 10.07 7.30
CA HIS A 246 5.10 9.69 6.32
C HIS A 246 5.29 10.41 4.98
N ALA A 247 5.38 9.65 3.88
CA ALA A 247 5.83 10.15 2.59
C ALA A 247 4.90 11.17 1.91
N ASP A 248 3.73 11.46 2.49
CA ASP A 248 2.90 12.57 2.06
C ASP A 248 3.69 13.88 2.01
N ASP A 249 4.63 14.06 2.94
CA ASP A 249 5.52 15.22 3.03
C ASP A 249 6.37 15.40 1.75
N VAL A 250 7.22 14.43 1.45
CA VAL A 250 8.13 14.42 0.31
C VAL A 250 7.35 14.38 -1.01
N LEU A 251 6.22 13.68 -1.07
CA LEU A 251 5.41 13.61 -2.30
C LEU A 251 4.73 14.94 -2.63
N LEU A 252 4.28 15.71 -1.63
CA LEU A 252 3.72 17.04 -1.82
C LEU A 252 4.82 18.09 -2.13
N GLU A 253 5.96 17.99 -1.46
CA GLU A 253 7.13 18.84 -1.71
C GLU A 253 7.68 18.64 -3.11
N ARG A 254 7.87 17.39 -3.54
CA ARG A 254 8.32 17.04 -4.90
C ARG A 254 7.38 17.57 -5.97
N ALA A 255 6.08 17.61 -5.70
CA ALA A 255 5.07 18.17 -6.59
C ALA A 255 5.02 19.72 -6.58
N GLY A 256 5.83 20.38 -5.74
CA GLY A 256 5.91 21.84 -5.63
C GLY A 256 4.71 22.47 -4.94
N ILE A 257 4.06 21.74 -4.02
CA ILE A 257 2.83 22.20 -3.34
C ILE A 257 3.15 22.97 -2.05
N CYS A 258 4.01 22.42 -1.20
CA CYS A 258 4.45 23.02 0.07
C CYS A 258 5.78 22.41 0.49
N ASP A 259 6.45 22.99 1.49
CA ASP A 259 7.65 22.38 2.06
C ASP A 259 7.25 21.14 2.89
N ALA A 260 8.15 20.14 2.97
CA ALA A 260 7.87 18.91 3.71
C ALA A 260 7.55 19.16 5.20
N GLU A 261 8.14 20.20 5.79
CA GLU A 261 7.91 20.59 7.20
C GLU A 261 6.51 21.13 7.48
N ASP A 262 5.75 21.52 6.45
CA ASP A 262 4.36 21.99 6.58
C ASP A 262 3.34 20.85 6.56
N VAL A 263 3.81 19.60 6.36
CA VAL A 263 2.97 18.40 6.30
C VAL A 263 3.06 17.64 7.62
N THR A 264 1.91 17.39 8.24
CA THR A 264 1.82 16.60 9.48
C THR A 264 0.85 15.45 9.31
N VAL A 265 1.28 14.26 9.74
CA VAL A 265 0.46 13.04 9.68
C VAL A 265 0.32 12.45 11.07
N GLY A 266 -0.92 12.15 11.46
CA GLY A 266 -1.23 11.47 12.71
C GLY A 266 -2.55 10.70 12.61
N GLY A 267 -2.92 10.01 13.68
CA GLY A 267 -4.19 9.29 13.69
C GLY A 267 -4.37 8.35 14.88
N ILE A 268 -5.46 7.58 14.81
CA ILE A 268 -5.84 6.65 15.88
C ILE A 268 -6.14 5.27 15.28
N LEU A 269 -5.44 4.26 15.80
CA LEU A 269 -5.68 2.85 15.53
C LEU A 269 -6.39 2.22 16.73
N ASP A 270 -7.59 1.66 16.51
CA ASP A 270 -8.33 0.88 17.50
C ASP A 270 -8.28 -0.61 17.13
N ALA A 271 -7.45 -1.38 17.83
CA ALA A 271 -7.27 -2.81 17.60
C ALA A 271 -8.42 -3.67 18.17
N ARG A 272 -9.36 -3.06 18.91
CA ARG A 272 -10.44 -3.76 19.61
C ARG A 272 -11.83 -3.41 19.06
N SER A 273 -11.92 -2.48 18.12
CA SER A 273 -13.14 -2.08 17.39
C SER A 273 -12.96 -2.18 15.87
N ASP A 274 -14.03 -2.49 15.13
CA ASP A 274 -14.08 -2.33 13.66
C ASP A 274 -14.56 -0.93 13.25
N GLU A 275 -15.27 -0.24 14.14
CA GLU A 275 -15.69 1.14 13.92
C GLU A 275 -14.47 2.05 13.97
N LYS A 276 -14.33 2.94 12.98
CA LYS A 276 -13.25 3.92 12.97
C LYS A 276 -13.30 4.77 14.26
N PRO A 277 -12.19 4.90 14.99
CA PRO A 277 -12.16 5.70 16.21
C PRO A 277 -12.29 7.21 15.95
N THR A 278 -12.03 7.64 14.71
CA THR A 278 -12.15 9.02 14.24
C THR A 278 -12.34 9.04 12.72
N THR A 279 -13.00 10.08 12.21
CA THR A 279 -13.12 10.29 10.77
C THR A 279 -11.76 10.63 10.18
N THR A 280 -11.41 9.93 9.08
CA THR A 280 -10.16 10.17 8.37
C THR A 280 -10.27 11.42 7.50
N THR A 281 -9.33 12.34 7.62
CA THR A 281 -9.37 13.64 6.93
C THR A 281 -7.99 14.09 6.44
N VAL A 282 -8.01 14.93 5.42
CA VAL A 282 -6.89 15.84 5.10
C VAL A 282 -7.40 17.27 5.04
N ARG A 283 -6.65 18.19 5.66
CA ARG A 283 -6.95 19.62 5.72
C ARG A 283 -5.80 20.38 5.10
N VAL A 284 -6.08 21.21 4.11
CA VAL A 284 -5.09 22.06 3.44
C VAL A 284 -5.41 23.50 3.75
N THR A 285 -4.52 24.15 4.48
CA THR A 285 -4.64 25.56 4.87
C THR A 285 -3.67 26.40 4.06
N GLY A 286 -4.13 27.54 3.57
CA GLY A 286 -3.29 28.46 2.80
C GLY A 286 -3.91 29.84 2.65
N THR A 287 -3.20 30.69 1.92
CA THR A 287 -3.64 32.04 1.56
C THR A 287 -4.07 32.08 0.11
N THR A 288 -5.24 32.65 -0.18
CA THR A 288 -5.77 32.80 -1.55
C THR A 288 -5.17 34.00 -2.27
N PHE A 289 -5.42 34.12 -3.57
CA PHE A 289 -4.95 35.28 -4.36
C PHE A 289 -5.56 36.62 -3.91
N ASP A 290 -6.70 36.58 -3.19
CA ASP A 290 -7.34 37.74 -2.57
C ASP A 290 -6.70 38.13 -1.21
N GLY A 291 -5.71 37.37 -0.74
CA GLY A 291 -5.05 37.58 0.55
C GLY A 291 -5.82 37.01 1.76
N GLU A 292 -6.88 36.24 1.50
CA GLU A 292 -7.67 35.60 2.54
C GLU A 292 -7.10 34.24 2.92
N ARG A 293 -6.99 33.96 4.22
CA ARG A 293 -6.61 32.65 4.75
C ARG A 293 -7.82 31.72 4.76
N GLY A 294 -7.66 30.50 4.27
CA GLY A 294 -8.73 29.49 4.24
C GLY A 294 -8.22 28.08 4.43
N THR A 295 -9.12 27.16 4.76
CA THR A 295 -8.83 25.73 4.87
C THR A 295 -9.84 24.93 4.05
N ASN A 296 -9.33 24.16 3.09
CA ASN A 296 -10.10 23.12 2.41
C ASN A 296 -10.00 21.81 3.19
N THR A 297 -11.07 21.01 3.25
CA THR A 297 -11.09 19.73 3.98
C THR A 297 -11.71 18.64 3.13
N PHE A 298 -11.02 17.51 3.02
CA PHE A 298 -11.52 16.27 2.42
C PHE A 298 -11.66 15.22 3.52
N GLN A 299 -12.80 14.52 3.54
CA GLN A 299 -13.16 13.57 4.59
C GLN A 299 -13.59 12.25 3.97
N LEU A 300 -13.11 11.14 4.53
CA LEU A 300 -13.54 9.80 4.14
C LEU A 300 -14.71 9.37 5.01
N ASP A 301 -15.72 8.73 4.41
CA ASP A 301 -16.84 8.16 5.14
C ASP A 301 -16.36 7.08 6.12
N ASP A 302 -16.94 7.04 7.32
CA ASP A 302 -16.50 6.11 8.37
C ASP A 302 -16.75 4.63 8.01
N ASN A 303 -17.66 4.36 7.06
CA ASN A 303 -17.93 3.02 6.55
C ASN A 303 -16.96 2.56 5.45
N THR A 304 -16.05 3.43 4.99
CA THR A 304 -14.97 3.03 4.08
C THR A 304 -13.81 2.46 4.89
N SER A 305 -13.58 1.15 4.85
CA SER A 305 -12.51 0.53 5.63
C SER A 305 -11.10 0.99 5.19
N MET A 306 -10.08 0.66 5.98
CA MET A 306 -8.68 0.89 5.59
C MET A 306 -8.38 0.18 4.26
N GLU A 307 -8.80 -1.08 4.13
CA GLU A 307 -8.57 -1.91 2.95
C GLU A 307 -9.22 -1.29 1.72
N ALA A 308 -10.43 -0.76 1.82
CA ALA A 308 -11.08 -0.07 0.70
C ALA A 308 -10.32 1.20 0.29
N ASN A 309 -9.89 2.00 1.27
CA ASN A 309 -9.17 3.24 1.06
C ASN A 309 -7.70 3.04 0.62
N VAL A 310 -7.14 1.84 0.77
CA VAL A 310 -5.81 1.49 0.24
C VAL A 310 -5.93 0.84 -1.14
N ASN A 311 -6.72 -0.22 -1.27
CA ASN A 311 -6.75 -1.04 -2.48
C ASN A 311 -7.48 -0.36 -3.64
N GLY A 312 -8.52 0.42 -3.36
CA GLY A 312 -9.23 1.18 -4.38
C GLY A 312 -8.31 2.16 -5.11
N PRO A 313 -7.65 3.09 -4.38
CA PRO A 313 -6.64 3.98 -4.94
C PRO A 313 -5.47 3.24 -5.58
N ALA A 314 -4.94 2.18 -4.98
CA ALA A 314 -3.81 1.43 -5.54
C ALA A 314 -4.12 0.89 -6.95
N LEU A 315 -5.32 0.31 -7.16
CA LEU A 315 -5.75 -0.13 -8.49
C LEU A 315 -6.02 1.05 -9.44
N GLY A 316 -6.56 2.16 -8.94
CA GLY A 316 -6.78 3.36 -9.75
C GLY A 316 -5.47 4.00 -10.24
N TYR A 317 -4.46 4.04 -9.38
CA TYR A 317 -3.12 4.50 -9.70
C TYR A 317 -2.37 3.50 -10.59
N LEU A 318 -2.60 2.20 -10.44
CA LEU A 318 -2.11 1.18 -11.36
C LEU A 318 -2.63 1.43 -12.78
N GLN A 319 -3.92 1.69 -12.95
CA GLN A 319 -4.49 2.04 -14.25
C GLN A 319 -3.87 3.32 -14.83
N ALA A 320 -3.66 4.35 -14.00
CA ALA A 320 -3.03 5.59 -14.41
C ALA A 320 -1.56 5.37 -14.83
N GLY A 321 -0.81 4.57 -14.07
CA GLY A 321 0.56 4.15 -14.39
C GLY A 321 0.63 3.42 -15.72
N VAL A 322 -0.26 2.45 -15.96
CA VAL A 322 -0.28 1.67 -17.22
C VAL A 322 -0.57 2.58 -18.40
N ARG A 323 -1.46 3.56 -18.22
CA ARG A 323 -1.72 4.55 -19.25
C ARG A 323 -0.48 5.39 -19.57
N ARG A 324 0.31 5.79 -18.56
CA ARG A 324 1.55 6.56 -18.76
C ARG A 324 2.65 5.72 -19.40
N ASN A 325 2.91 4.52 -18.89
CA ASN A 325 3.86 3.57 -19.47
C ASN A 325 3.59 3.36 -20.97
N ARG A 326 2.33 3.08 -21.35
CA ARG A 326 1.93 2.89 -22.76
C ARG A 326 2.11 4.13 -23.65
N ASN A 327 2.28 5.32 -23.07
CA ASN A 327 2.60 6.56 -23.79
C ASN A 327 4.11 6.90 -23.77
N GLY A 328 4.96 6.02 -23.24
CA GLY A 328 6.41 6.23 -23.13
C GLY A 328 6.81 7.14 -21.97
N GLU A 329 5.99 7.24 -20.93
CA GLU A 329 6.26 8.03 -19.74
C GLU A 329 6.73 7.13 -18.59
N TYR A 330 8.04 7.07 -18.39
CA TYR A 330 8.72 6.21 -17.42
C TYR A 330 9.28 7.04 -16.24
N GLY A 331 9.82 6.35 -15.23
CA GLY A 331 10.35 6.96 -14.01
C GLY A 331 9.44 6.77 -12.79
N VAL A 332 9.60 7.62 -11.78
CA VAL A 332 8.89 7.54 -10.49
C VAL A 332 7.81 8.61 -10.41
N PHE A 333 6.60 8.22 -10.03
CA PHE A 333 5.44 9.10 -9.91
C PHE A 333 4.72 8.89 -8.59
N GLY A 334 4.14 9.97 -8.06
CA GLY A 334 3.36 9.94 -6.83
C GLY A 334 1.88 10.31 -7.03
N PRO A 335 1.05 10.12 -5.99
CA PRO A 335 -0.37 10.49 -5.99
C PRO A 335 -0.62 11.99 -6.16
N ALA A 336 0.35 12.84 -5.80
CA ALA A 336 0.28 14.29 -6.02
C ALA A 336 0.41 14.69 -7.50
N GLU A 337 0.95 13.79 -8.35
CA GLU A 337 1.28 14.06 -9.76
C GLU A 337 0.34 13.31 -10.73
N LEU A 338 -0.48 12.39 -10.19
CA LEU A 338 -1.33 11.49 -10.95
C LEU A 338 -2.80 11.67 -10.57
N MET A 339 -3.67 11.65 -11.59
CA MET A 339 -5.10 11.44 -11.38
C MET A 339 -5.40 9.93 -11.53
N PRO A 340 -5.91 9.23 -10.51
CA PRO A 340 -6.21 7.81 -10.60
C PRO A 340 -7.37 7.53 -11.58
N GLY A 341 -7.32 6.36 -12.23
CA GLY A 341 -8.45 5.80 -12.99
C GLY A 341 -9.51 5.19 -12.06
N PHE A 342 -10.77 5.13 -12.52
CA PHE A 342 -11.85 4.46 -11.80
C PHE A 342 -12.27 3.17 -12.49
#